data_AF-A0A2H8TE01-F1
#
_entry.id   AF-A0A2H8TE01-F1
#
_cell.length_a   1.000
_cell.length_b   1.000
_cell.length_c   1.000
_cell.angle_alpha   90.00
_cell.angle_beta   90.00
_cell.angle_gamma   90.00
#
_symmetry.space_group_name_H-M   'P 1'
#
loop_
_entity.id
_entity.type
_entity.pdbx_description
1 polymer ?
#
loop_
_entity_poly.entity_id
_entity_poly.type
_entity_poly.pdbx_seq_one_letter_code
_entity_poly.pdbx_strand_id
1 'polypeptide(L)'
;HFYNQSHIDFGLMEMRIKILTINDNKSTYSSPCHLTSDNFSYTYLFKNYKITGSSPVNDIYTQCFTAVQSLITKNVNKVTIKQPIMAISFFYETAKVANLVRNTEKCITIEKFNNAAKHCFRKTFDDYTPFKCFDLVYIYVLLSQLINF
;
A
#
# COMPACT_ATOMS: atom_id res chain seq x y z
N HIS A 1 2.17 6.38 -30.92
CA HIS A 1 1.29 5.34 -30.36
C HIS A 1 1.18 5.58 -28.86
N PHE A 2 -0.04 5.67 -28.31
CA PHE A 2 -0.29 5.96 -26.90
C PHE A 2 -0.80 4.68 -26.23
N TYR A 3 -0.09 4.21 -25.20
CA TYR A 3 -0.48 3.04 -24.43
C TYR A 3 -1.38 3.47 -23.27
N ASN A 4 -2.55 2.83 -23.13
CA ASN A 4 -3.50 3.09 -22.06
C ASN A 4 -3.94 1.79 -21.41
N GLN A 5 -3.91 1.73 -20.07
CA GLN A 5 -4.37 0.61 -19.28
C GLN A 5 -5.01 1.14 -18.00
N SER A 6 -6.14 0.55 -17.61
CA SER A 6 -6.83 0.87 -16.35
C SER A 6 -7.01 -0.38 -15.52
N HIS A 7 -6.70 -0.26 -14.23
CA HIS A 7 -6.86 -1.32 -13.24
C HIS A 7 -7.87 -0.86 -12.19
N ILE A 8 -9.16 -0.98 -12.49
CA ILE A 8 -10.28 -0.51 -11.65
C ILE A 8 -10.19 -1.07 -10.21
N ASP A 9 -9.68 -2.28 -10.09
CA ASP A 9 -9.55 -3.01 -8.82
C ASP A 9 -8.32 -2.62 -7.97
N PHE A 10 -7.46 -1.74 -8.49
CA PHE A 10 -6.21 -1.31 -7.87
C PHE A 10 -6.23 0.20 -7.57
N GLY A 11 -7.40 0.74 -7.24
CA GLY A 11 -7.46 2.00 -6.52
C GLY A 11 -6.94 1.82 -5.09
N LEU A 12 -6.54 2.93 -4.44
CA LEU A 12 -5.97 2.88 -3.09
C LEU A 12 -6.95 2.26 -2.08
N MET A 13 -8.22 2.67 -2.13
CA MET A 13 -9.24 2.19 -1.19
C MET A 13 -9.63 0.73 -1.46
N GLU A 14 -9.73 0.37 -2.74
CA GLU A 14 -10.00 -1.00 -3.21
C GLU A 14 -8.92 -1.94 -2.71
N MET A 15 -7.65 -1.53 -2.82
CA MET A 15 -6.53 -2.32 -2.38
C MET A 15 -6.49 -2.48 -0.84
N ARG A 16 -6.88 -1.44 -0.09
CA ARG A 16 -7.08 -1.55 1.37
C ARG A 16 -8.14 -2.58 1.72
N ILE A 17 -9.22 -2.70 0.95
CA ILE A 17 -10.22 -3.76 1.20
C ILE A 17 -9.68 -5.13 0.80
N LYS A 18 -9.05 -5.25 -0.37
CA LYS A 18 -8.50 -6.53 -0.86
C LYS A 18 -7.50 -7.15 0.11
N ILE A 19 -6.64 -6.34 0.75
CA ILE A 19 -5.67 -6.86 1.72
C ILE A 19 -6.34 -7.38 3.00
N LEU A 20 -7.48 -6.81 3.40
CA LEU A 20 -8.24 -7.23 4.58
C LEU A 20 -9.06 -8.50 4.37
N THR A 21 -9.39 -8.79 3.11
CA THR A 21 -10.19 -9.95 2.70
C THR A 21 -9.35 -11.04 2.05
N ILE A 22 -8.01 -10.96 2.13
CA ILE A 22 -7.10 -11.89 1.43
C ILE A 22 -7.29 -13.36 1.85
N ASN A 23 -7.75 -13.59 3.09
CA ASN A 23 -7.95 -14.92 3.66
C ASN A 23 -9.42 -15.39 3.64
N ASP A 24 -10.33 -14.65 3.00
CA ASP A 24 -11.75 -14.98 2.74
C ASP A 24 -12.60 -15.48 3.92
N ASN A 25 -12.11 -15.37 5.17
CA ASN A 25 -12.86 -15.72 6.37
C ASN A 25 -13.90 -14.65 6.67
N LYS A 26 -15.16 -14.93 6.29
CA LYS A 26 -16.31 -14.02 6.38
C LYS A 26 -16.61 -13.49 7.80
N SER A 27 -16.03 -14.09 8.84
CA SER A 27 -16.27 -13.75 10.25
C SER A 27 -15.28 -12.72 10.82
N THR A 28 -14.07 -12.58 10.27
CA THR A 28 -13.03 -11.67 10.78
C THR A 28 -12.17 -11.08 9.65
N TYR A 29 -12.16 -9.75 9.52
CA TYR A 29 -11.25 -9.06 8.61
C TYR A 29 -9.86 -9.04 9.26
N SER A 30 -8.88 -9.65 8.59
CA SER A 30 -7.54 -9.80 9.15
C SER A 30 -6.53 -9.11 8.26
N SER A 31 -5.61 -8.35 8.88
CA SER A 31 -4.61 -7.60 8.11
C SER A 31 -3.18 -8.09 8.36
N PRO A 32 -2.46 -8.55 7.31
CA PRO A 32 -1.02 -8.80 7.38
C PRO A 32 -0.19 -7.51 7.45
N CYS A 33 -0.84 -6.35 7.40
CA CYS A 33 -0.19 -5.04 7.50
C CYS A 33 -0.42 -4.37 8.86
N HIS A 34 -0.89 -5.14 9.85
CA HIS A 34 -1.13 -4.69 11.21
C HIS A 34 -0.68 -5.78 12.18
N LEU A 35 -0.32 -5.39 13.40
CA LEU A 35 0.14 -6.31 14.43
C LEU A 35 -1.02 -7.09 15.02
N THR A 36 -0.75 -8.28 15.55
CA THR A 36 -1.78 -9.08 16.26
C THR A 36 -2.41 -8.35 17.45
N SER A 37 -1.73 -7.33 18.00
CA SER A 37 -2.27 -6.43 19.03
C SER A 37 -3.22 -5.36 18.49
N ASP A 38 -3.13 -5.04 17.20
CA ASP A 38 -3.84 -3.91 16.61
C ASP A 38 -5.29 -4.31 16.29
N ASN A 39 -6.23 -3.51 16.77
CA ASN A 39 -7.67 -3.72 16.56
C ASN A 39 -8.34 -2.38 16.29
N PHE A 40 -8.99 -2.25 15.14
CA PHE A 40 -9.60 -0.99 14.73
C PHE A 40 -10.82 -1.22 13.85
N SER A 41 -11.62 -0.16 13.66
CA SER A 41 -12.76 -0.17 12.74
C SER A 41 -12.46 0.71 11.53
N TYR A 42 -12.86 0.26 10.35
CA TYR A 42 -12.74 1.02 9.12
C TYR A 42 -14.08 1.04 8.40
N THR A 43 -14.54 2.22 7.96
CA THR A 43 -15.79 2.34 7.21
C THR A 43 -15.48 2.66 5.75
N TYR A 44 -15.99 1.84 4.84
CA TYR A 44 -15.89 2.06 3.40
C TYR A 44 -17.17 1.60 2.71
N LEU A 45 -17.70 2.39 1.77
CA LEU A 45 -18.93 2.11 1.04
C LEU A 45 -20.10 1.67 1.95
N PHE A 46 -20.33 2.41 3.03
CA PHE A 46 -21.37 2.15 4.04
C PHE A 46 -21.23 0.82 4.82
N LYS A 47 -20.11 0.12 4.67
CA LYS A 47 -19.79 -1.10 5.41
C LYS A 47 -18.72 -0.80 6.46
N ASN A 48 -18.96 -1.25 7.69
CA ASN A 48 -18.00 -1.18 8.78
C ASN A 48 -17.24 -2.51 8.89
N TYR A 49 -15.91 -2.43 8.81
CA TYR A 49 -14.97 -3.53 8.89
C TYR A 49 -14.30 -3.49 10.26
N LYS A 50 -14.58 -4.48 11.11
CA LYS A 50 -13.82 -4.72 12.34
C LYS A 50 -12.58 -5.52 11.99
N ILE A 51 -11.41 -4.93 12.17
CA ILE A 51 -10.14 -5.45 11.68
C ILE A 51 -9.25 -5.82 12.85
N THR A 52 -8.63 -7.00 12.76
CA THR A 52 -7.58 -7.45 13.67
C THR A 52 -6.32 -7.72 12.86
N GLY A 53 -5.17 -7.20 13.29
CA GLY A 53 -3.92 -7.52 12.63
C GLY A 53 -3.53 -9.00 12.80
N SER A 54 -2.70 -9.51 11.90
CA SER A 54 -2.24 -10.91 11.93
C SER A 54 -0.73 -11.06 12.00
N SER A 55 0.03 -9.97 11.93
CA SER A 55 1.48 -10.05 11.86
C SER A 55 2.14 -9.98 13.23
N PRO A 56 3.23 -10.73 13.45
CA PRO A 56 4.06 -10.56 14.63
C PRO A 56 4.90 -9.28 14.51
N VAL A 57 5.32 -8.75 15.67
CA VAL A 57 6.06 -7.47 15.77
C VAL A 57 7.32 -7.43 14.92
N ASN A 58 8.06 -8.54 14.88
CA ASN A 58 9.34 -8.62 14.19
C ASN A 58 9.24 -8.79 12.66
N ASP A 59 8.04 -9.00 12.11
CA ASP A 59 7.90 -9.37 10.69
C ASP A 59 6.80 -8.60 9.93
N ILE A 60 6.11 -7.66 10.57
CA ILE A 60 4.97 -6.93 9.99
C ILE A 60 5.26 -6.30 8.62
N TYR A 61 6.43 -5.69 8.42
CA TYR A 61 6.79 -5.11 7.12
C TYR A 61 6.87 -6.20 6.03
N THR A 62 7.55 -7.31 6.32
CA THR A 62 7.72 -8.43 5.37
C THR A 62 6.38 -9.08 5.04
N GLN A 63 5.55 -9.31 6.05
CA GLN A 63 4.22 -9.90 5.89
C GLN A 63 3.34 -9.01 5.01
N CYS A 64 3.33 -7.71 5.29
CA CYS A 64 2.58 -6.74 4.49
C CYS A 64 3.09 -6.69 3.04
N PHE A 65 4.42 -6.56 2.86
CA PHE A 65 5.05 -6.53 1.54
C PHE A 65 4.70 -7.77 0.71
N THR A 66 4.84 -8.96 1.31
CA THR A 66 4.58 -10.23 0.64
C THR A 66 3.12 -10.37 0.24
N ALA A 67 2.20 -10.01 1.14
CA ALA A 67 0.77 -10.07 0.86
C ALA A 67 0.38 -9.10 -0.27
N VAL A 68 0.85 -7.85 -0.22
CA VAL A 68 0.63 -6.85 -1.28
C VAL A 68 1.22 -7.31 -2.62
N GLN A 69 2.45 -7.81 -2.61
CA GLN A 69 3.13 -8.33 -3.81
C GLN A 69 2.35 -9.49 -4.42
N SER A 70 1.86 -10.42 -3.60
CA SER A 70 1.07 -11.56 -4.09
C SER A 70 -0.21 -11.13 -4.83
N LEU A 71 -0.86 -10.05 -4.37
CA LEU A 71 -2.06 -9.49 -4.99
C LEU A 71 -1.73 -8.75 -6.30
N ILE A 72 -0.61 -8.04 -6.35
CA ILE A 72 -0.22 -7.24 -7.53
C ILE A 72 0.32 -8.15 -8.65
N THR A 73 1.27 -9.03 -8.35
CA THR A 73 1.92 -9.88 -9.37
C THR A 73 0.94 -10.80 -10.11
N LYS A 74 -0.18 -11.17 -9.48
CA LYS A 74 -1.23 -11.99 -10.10
C LYS A 74 -2.11 -11.23 -11.10
N ASN A 75 -2.16 -9.91 -11.04
CA ASN A 75 -3.20 -9.11 -11.68
C ASN A 75 -2.68 -7.93 -12.52
N VAL A 76 -1.38 -7.64 -12.43
CA VAL A 76 -0.79 -6.45 -13.03
C VAL A 76 0.31 -6.85 -14.01
N ASN A 77 0.14 -6.48 -15.28
CA ASN A 77 1.12 -6.72 -16.33
C ASN A 77 2.23 -5.67 -16.26
N LYS A 78 3.46 -6.12 -16.51
CA LYS A 78 4.61 -5.22 -16.56
C LYS A 78 4.63 -4.40 -17.83
N VAL A 79 5.10 -3.16 -17.72
CA VAL A 79 5.32 -2.24 -18.83
C VAL A 79 6.77 -1.76 -18.78
N THR A 80 7.41 -1.72 -19.95
CA THR A 80 8.77 -1.15 -20.07
C THR A 80 8.64 0.36 -20.24
N ILE A 81 9.22 1.14 -19.32
CA ILE A 81 9.16 2.60 -19.34
C ILE A 81 10.58 3.16 -19.33
N LYS A 82 10.92 3.94 -20.37
CA LYS A 82 12.27 4.50 -20.57
C LYS A 82 12.42 5.97 -20.18
N GLN A 83 11.37 6.57 -19.63
CA GLN A 83 11.31 8.00 -19.31
C GLN A 83 10.71 8.24 -17.92
N PRO A 84 10.98 9.39 -17.28
CA PRO A 84 10.35 9.73 -16.01
C PRO A 84 8.82 9.71 -16.11
N ILE A 85 8.17 9.26 -15.05
CA ILE A 85 6.70 9.13 -14.97
C ILE A 85 6.17 10.22 -14.05
N MET A 86 5.10 10.88 -14.50
CA MET A 86 4.31 11.74 -13.64
C MET A 86 3.23 10.88 -12.96
N ALA A 87 3.37 10.66 -11.65
CA ALA A 87 2.36 10.00 -10.83
C ALA A 87 1.55 11.06 -10.07
N ILE A 88 0.22 11.02 -10.19
CA ILE A 88 -0.71 12.03 -9.66
C ILE A 88 -1.64 11.46 -8.58
N SER A 89 -2.50 12.28 -7.99
CA SER A 89 -3.53 11.84 -7.04
C SER A 89 -2.92 11.13 -5.81
N PHE A 90 -3.36 9.91 -5.50
CA PHE A 90 -2.98 9.24 -4.25
C PHE A 90 -1.46 9.00 -4.11
N PHE A 91 -0.72 8.92 -5.23
CA PHE A 91 0.74 8.85 -5.19
C PHE A 91 1.36 10.10 -4.56
N TYR A 92 0.88 11.29 -4.97
CA TYR A 92 1.33 12.57 -4.44
C TYR A 92 0.87 12.79 -3.01
N GLU A 93 -0.41 12.53 -2.72
CA GLU A 93 -0.96 12.72 -1.37
C GLU A 93 -0.26 11.83 -0.34
N THR A 94 -0.01 10.56 -0.68
CA THR A 94 0.72 9.65 0.21
C THR A 94 2.17 10.10 0.40
N ALA A 95 2.84 10.55 -0.67
CA ALA A 95 4.20 11.09 -0.58
C ALA A 95 4.26 12.34 0.30
N LYS A 96 3.26 13.22 0.21
CA LYS A 96 3.15 14.43 1.02
C LYS A 96 2.93 14.11 2.50
N VAL A 97 1.99 13.22 2.82
CA VAL A 97 1.73 12.77 4.20
C VAL A 97 2.97 12.10 4.82
N ALA A 98 3.74 11.37 4.02
CA ALA A 98 4.99 10.74 4.45
C ALA A 98 6.22 11.69 4.41
N ASN A 99 6.02 12.98 4.14
CA ASN A 99 7.08 13.99 4.03
C ASN A 99 8.20 13.63 3.03
N LEU A 100 7.84 12.96 1.94
CA LEU A 100 8.77 12.58 0.86
C LEU A 100 8.94 13.68 -0.18
N VAL A 101 7.95 14.57 -0.31
CA VAL A 101 8.00 15.74 -1.19
C VAL A 101 8.78 16.86 -0.49
N ARG A 102 9.95 17.21 -1.03
CA ARG A 102 10.73 18.37 -0.59
C ARG A 102 10.71 19.44 -1.67
N ASN A 103 10.67 20.72 -1.27
CA ASN A 103 10.65 21.85 -2.20
C ASN A 103 11.90 21.91 -3.12
N THR A 104 12.97 21.21 -2.76
CA THR A 104 14.24 21.21 -3.50
C THR A 104 14.38 20.06 -4.50
N GLU A 105 13.53 19.04 -4.44
CA GLU A 105 13.67 17.85 -5.29
C GLU A 105 12.69 17.89 -6.46
N LYS A 106 13.22 17.74 -7.69
CA LYS A 106 12.39 17.67 -8.91
C LYS A 106 11.67 16.34 -9.08
N CYS A 107 12.24 15.25 -8.57
CA CYS A 107 11.71 13.89 -8.70
C CYS A 107 11.91 13.10 -7.40
N ILE A 108 10.95 12.24 -7.08
CA ILE A 108 11.05 11.24 -6.01
C ILE A 108 11.38 9.87 -6.60
N THR A 109 12.17 9.06 -5.89
CA THR A 109 12.45 7.68 -6.31
C THR A 109 11.49 6.69 -5.66
N ILE A 110 11.22 5.58 -6.34
CA ILE A 110 10.36 4.50 -5.81
C ILE A 110 10.88 3.98 -4.46
N GLU A 111 12.20 3.89 -4.31
CA GLU A 111 12.84 3.41 -3.08
C GLU A 111 12.56 4.30 -1.86
N LYS A 112 12.21 5.59 -2.04
CA LYS A 112 11.80 6.45 -0.92
C LYS A 112 10.52 5.96 -0.25
N PHE A 113 9.58 5.41 -1.02
CA PHE A 113 8.36 4.81 -0.45
C PHE A 113 8.69 3.58 0.38
N ASN A 114 9.60 2.72 -0.08
CA ASN A 114 10.06 1.54 0.67
C ASN A 114 10.67 1.92 2.02
N ASN A 115 11.61 2.87 2.00
CA ASN A 115 12.29 3.32 3.22
C ASN A 115 11.30 4.00 4.20
N ALA A 116 10.36 4.78 3.66
CA ALA A 116 9.30 5.37 4.46
C ALA A 116 8.38 4.32 5.09
N ALA A 117 7.99 3.28 4.33
CA ALA A 117 7.19 2.17 4.84
C ALA A 117 7.90 1.45 5.99
N LYS A 118 9.16 1.04 5.79
CA LYS A 118 9.97 0.38 6.83
C LYS A 118 10.09 1.23 8.09
N HIS A 119 10.28 2.54 7.95
CA HIS A 119 10.32 3.45 9.10
C HIS A 119 8.94 3.62 9.76
N CYS A 120 7.86 3.64 8.96
CA CYS A 120 6.49 3.75 9.43
C CYS A 120 6.12 2.58 10.36
N PHE A 121 6.43 1.34 9.97
CA PHE A 121 6.15 0.14 10.76
C PHE A 121 6.95 0.03 12.07
N ARG A 122 8.00 0.85 12.26
CA ARG A 122 8.73 0.93 13.53
C ARG A 122 8.09 1.89 14.53
N LYS A 123 7.12 2.70 14.10
CA LYS A 123 6.39 3.63 14.96
C LYS A 123 5.19 2.94 15.58
N THR A 124 4.69 3.51 16.67
CA THR A 124 3.44 3.10 17.30
C THR A 124 2.28 3.19 16.29
N PHE A 125 1.41 2.18 16.33
CA PHE A 125 0.18 2.16 15.56
C PHE A 125 -0.70 3.37 15.89
N ASP A 126 -1.47 3.82 14.89
CA ASP A 126 -2.32 5.01 14.96
C ASP A 126 -3.66 4.71 14.29
N ASP A 127 -4.66 4.46 15.13
CA ASP A 127 -6.02 4.10 14.73
C ASP A 127 -6.73 5.19 13.91
N TYR A 128 -6.27 6.46 13.95
CA TYR A 128 -6.83 7.51 13.10
C TYR A 128 -6.36 7.41 11.65
N THR A 129 -5.19 6.81 11.42
CA THR A 129 -4.59 6.63 10.09
C THR A 129 -4.08 5.21 9.89
N PRO A 130 -4.94 4.18 10.03
CA PRO A 130 -4.50 2.79 10.19
C PRO A 130 -3.73 2.28 8.96
N PHE A 131 -4.10 2.74 7.77
CA PHE A 131 -3.49 2.30 6.51
C PHE A 131 -2.22 3.07 6.11
N LYS A 132 -1.73 4.04 6.90
CA LYS A 132 -0.62 4.91 6.47
C LYS A 132 0.65 4.14 6.03
N CYS A 133 1.00 3.07 6.75
CA CYS A 133 2.19 2.28 6.44
C CYS A 133 1.91 1.33 5.27
N PHE A 134 0.69 0.78 5.22
CA PHE A 134 0.22 -0.03 4.11
C PHE A 134 0.25 0.73 2.78
N ASP A 135 -0.23 1.97 2.73
CA ASP A 135 -0.29 2.75 1.49
C ASP A 135 1.10 2.97 0.89
N LEU A 136 2.12 3.15 1.74
CA LEU A 136 3.52 3.27 1.32
C LEU A 136 4.04 1.95 0.72
N VAL A 137 3.75 0.82 1.36
CA VAL A 137 4.09 -0.51 0.81
C VAL A 137 3.38 -0.72 -0.52
N TYR A 138 2.10 -0.38 -0.59
CA TYR A 138 1.30 -0.54 -1.79
C TYR A 138 1.87 0.23 -2.97
N ILE A 139 2.16 1.52 -2.80
CA ILE A 139 2.78 2.34 -3.86
C ILE A 139 4.13 1.77 -4.28
N TYR A 140 4.98 1.41 -3.32
CA TYR A 140 6.29 0.84 -3.60
C TYR A 140 6.17 -0.42 -4.47
N VAL A 141 5.37 -1.39 -4.01
CA VAL A 141 5.20 -2.67 -4.72
C VAL A 141 4.54 -2.46 -6.08
N LEU A 142 3.50 -1.62 -6.15
CA LEU A 142 2.80 -1.34 -7.41
C LEU A 142 3.75 -0.80 -8.46
N LEU A 143 4.53 0.24 -8.14
CA LEU A 143 5.46 0.86 -9.08
C LEU A 143 6.62 -0.09 -9.43
N SER A 144 7.16 -0.81 -8.45
CA SER A 144 8.24 -1.78 -8.68
C SER A 144 7.80 -3.00 -9.50
N GLN A 145 6.53 -3.41 -9.44
CA GLN A 145 6.02 -4.52 -10.24
C GLN A 145 5.52 -4.07 -11.61
N LEU A 146 4.91 -2.87 -11.72
CA LEU A 146 4.45 -2.31 -12.98
C LEU A 146 5.59 -2.01 -13.94
N ILE A 147 6.73 -1.53 -13.44
CA ILE A 147 7.77 -0.93 -14.26
C ILE A 147 8.95 -1.90 -14.38
N ASN A 148 9.22 -2.32 -15.61
CA ASN A 148 10.54 -2.86 -15.96
C ASN A 148 11.46 -1.68 -16.29
N PHE A 149 12.50 -1.51 -15.47
CA PHE A 149 13.59 -0.56 -15.70
C PHE A 149 14.63 -1.11 -16.67
#